data_AF-A0A7J5TUY5-F1
#
_entry.id   AF-A0A7J5TUY5-F1
#
_cell.length_a   1.000
_cell.length_b   1.000
_cell.length_c   1.000
_cell.angle_alpha   90.00
_cell.angle_beta   90.00
_cell.angle_gamma   90.00
#
_symmetry.space_group_name_H-M   'P 1'
#
loop_
_entity.id
_entity.type
_entity.pdbx_description
1 polymer ?
#
loop_
_entity_poly.entity_id
_entity_poly.type
_entity_poly.pdbx_seq_one_letter_code
_entity_poly.pdbx_strand_id
1 'polypeptide(L)'
;MAIDFKSRKTWLWGAFGLLVYFNMGNDDDSASFGGGDSDVVAEWRTTLAGTRLNYFHTYSSYSGGFSRSQKMDLCPQGTYTFYAEASFDMTGPATEAGTWTVQENGGGVSLVLTPDNGEPTFLPLAFDEKQNILVGNRSYIPAKSGKHGPACY
;
A
#
# COMPACT_ATOMS: atom_id res chain seq x y z
N MET A 1 20.39 -9.42 -43.42
CA MET A 1 19.65 -9.04 -42.20
C MET A 1 19.45 -10.33 -41.43
N ALA A 2 20.32 -10.60 -40.46
CA ALA A 2 20.41 -11.88 -39.76
C ALA A 2 20.05 -11.65 -38.30
N ILE A 3 19.16 -12.50 -37.80
CA ILE A 3 18.64 -12.49 -36.43
C ILE A 3 19.64 -13.34 -35.63
N ASP A 4 20.47 -12.70 -34.81
CA ASP A 4 21.43 -13.38 -33.94
C ASP A 4 20.76 -13.68 -32.60
N PHE A 5 20.62 -14.97 -32.30
CA PHE A 5 20.08 -15.52 -31.06
C PHE A 5 21.27 -15.98 -30.20
N LYS A 6 21.61 -15.21 -29.16
CA LYS A 6 22.71 -15.59 -28.25
C LYS A 6 22.30 -15.58 -26.77
N SER A 7 22.00 -16.80 -26.33
CA SER A 7 22.49 -17.46 -25.11
C SER A 7 22.11 -16.96 -23.71
N ARG A 8 21.16 -17.71 -23.14
CA ARG A 8 20.94 -18.15 -21.74
C ARG A 8 22.02 -17.80 -20.70
N LYS A 9 21.56 -17.34 -19.53
CA LYS A 9 22.14 -17.65 -18.21
C LYS A 9 21.05 -18.01 -17.21
N THR A 10 20.84 -19.31 -17.06
CA THR A 10 20.13 -19.96 -15.95
C THR A 10 21.05 -20.06 -14.75
N TRP A 11 20.60 -19.64 -13.56
CA TRP A 11 21.22 -20.05 -12.30
C TRP A 11 20.43 -21.22 -11.71
N LEU A 12 21.05 -22.39 -11.75
CA LEU A 12 20.70 -23.57 -10.97
C LEU A 12 21.39 -23.47 -9.60
N TRP A 13 20.61 -23.48 -8.53
CA TRP A 13 20.93 -24.24 -7.31
C TRP A 13 19.78 -25.26 -7.22
N GLY A 14 20.01 -26.56 -7.35
CA GLY A 14 20.77 -27.36 -6.41
C GLY A 14 19.78 -28.16 -5.56
N ALA A 15 19.35 -29.31 -6.09
CA ALA A 15 18.38 -30.24 -5.52
C ALA A 15 18.91 -30.96 -4.27
N PHE A 16 18.01 -31.39 -3.37
CA PHE A 16 18.01 -32.61 -2.52
C PHE A 16 16.88 -32.46 -1.48
N GLY A 17 15.96 -33.37 -1.19
CA GLY A 17 15.49 -34.68 -1.69
C GLY A 17 13.98 -34.72 -1.36
N LEU A 18 13.19 -35.78 -1.38
CA LEU A 18 13.32 -37.22 -1.55
C LEU A 18 11.87 -37.70 -1.81
N LEU A 19 11.67 -38.63 -2.75
CA LEU A 19 10.38 -39.24 -3.11
C LEU A 19 9.75 -40.05 -1.96
N VAL A 20 8.42 -39.96 -1.79
CA VAL A 20 7.56 -41.12 -1.45
C VAL A 20 6.22 -41.02 -2.23
N TYR A 21 5.72 -42.20 -2.59
CA TYR A 21 4.75 -42.57 -3.63
C TYR A 21 3.27 -42.16 -3.45
N PHE A 22 2.62 -42.04 -4.61
CA PHE A 22 1.21 -42.29 -4.99
C PHE A 22 0.13 -42.49 -3.90
N ASN A 23 -0.96 -41.74 -4.05
CA ASN A 23 -2.30 -42.32 -3.99
C ASN A 23 -3.19 -41.70 -5.08
N MET A 24 -3.76 -42.57 -5.92
CA MET A 24 -4.81 -42.23 -6.88
C MET A 24 -6.10 -42.00 -6.07
N GLY A 25 -6.58 -40.75 -6.06
CA GLY A 25 -7.92 -40.38 -5.63
C GLY A 25 -8.49 -39.50 -6.73
N ASN A 26 -9.40 -40.07 -7.50
CA ASN A 26 -10.13 -39.41 -8.57
C ASN A 26 -11.42 -38.87 -7.95
N ASP A 27 -11.37 -37.66 -7.41
CA ASP A 27 -12.56 -36.94 -6.95
C ASP A 27 -12.58 -35.57 -7.63
N ASP A 28 -13.57 -35.41 -8.50
CA ASP A 28 -13.96 -34.17 -9.17
C ASP A 28 -14.49 -33.16 -8.15
N ASP A 29 -13.61 -32.63 -7.31
CA ASP A 29 -13.96 -31.51 -6.44
C ASP A 29 -13.61 -30.22 -7.17
N SER A 30 -14.65 -29.67 -7.80
CA SER A 30 -14.72 -28.31 -8.30
C SER A 30 -14.06 -27.37 -7.30
N ALA A 31 -12.86 -26.91 -7.63
CA ALA A 31 -12.19 -25.82 -6.92
C ALA A 31 -13.16 -24.64 -6.93
N SER A 32 -13.80 -24.43 -5.78
CA SER A 32 -14.51 -23.21 -5.48
C SER A 32 -13.47 -22.11 -5.55
N PHE A 33 -13.38 -21.41 -6.68
CA PHE A 33 -12.77 -20.10 -6.77
C PHE A 33 -13.66 -19.13 -5.99
N GLY A 34 -13.68 -19.31 -4.66
CA GLY A 34 -14.20 -18.33 -3.74
C GLY A 34 -13.36 -17.08 -3.94
N GLY A 35 -14.01 -15.99 -4.35
CA GLY A 35 -13.39 -14.69 -4.58
C GLY A 35 -12.87 -14.10 -3.27
N GLY A 36 -11.80 -14.69 -2.74
CA GLY A 36 -10.91 -14.07 -1.77
C GLY A 36 -10.04 -13.07 -2.50
N ASP A 37 -9.77 -11.94 -1.85
CA ASP A 37 -8.77 -10.99 -2.33
C ASP A 37 -7.46 -11.73 -2.68
N SER A 38 -6.72 -11.23 -3.67
CA SER A 38 -5.38 -11.75 -3.93
C SER A 38 -4.53 -11.66 -2.66
N ASP A 39 -3.60 -12.60 -2.47
CA ASP A 39 -2.73 -12.65 -1.28
C ASP A 39 -2.05 -11.30 -1.03
N VAL A 40 -1.69 -10.58 -2.10
CA VAL A 40 -1.06 -9.26 -2.05
C VAL A 40 -2.01 -8.17 -1.55
N VAL A 41 -3.28 -8.19 -1.95
CA VAL A 41 -4.30 -7.25 -1.43
C VAL A 41 -4.56 -7.51 0.06
N ALA A 42 -4.64 -8.77 0.47
CA ALA A 42 -4.82 -9.14 1.87
C ALA A 42 -3.62 -8.70 2.73
N GLU A 43 -2.40 -8.86 2.22
CA GLU A 43 -1.17 -8.39 2.88
C GLU A 43 -1.17 -6.86 3.03
N TRP A 44 -1.52 -6.12 1.99
CA TRP A 44 -1.62 -4.66 2.06
C TRP A 44 -2.70 -4.20 3.03
N ARG A 45 -3.87 -4.84 3.02
CA ARG A 45 -4.95 -4.51 3.96
C ARG A 45 -4.50 -4.73 5.40
N THR A 46 -3.79 -5.83 5.68
CA THR A 46 -3.21 -6.11 7.00
C THR A 46 -2.14 -5.09 7.40
N THR A 47 -1.29 -4.72 6.45
CA THR A 47 -0.25 -3.71 6.64
C THR A 47 -0.84 -2.34 6.96
N LEU A 48 -1.93 -1.94 6.30
CA LEU A 48 -2.54 -0.63 6.45
C LEU A 48 -3.53 -0.55 7.62
N ALA A 49 -4.23 -1.62 7.95
CA ALA A 49 -5.21 -1.63 9.04
C ALA A 49 -4.59 -1.23 10.39
N GLY A 50 -5.15 -0.20 11.03
CA GLY A 50 -4.64 0.33 12.30
C GLY A 50 -3.31 1.05 12.15
N THR A 51 -3.10 1.78 11.06
CA THR A 51 -1.86 2.52 10.79
C THR A 51 -2.15 3.98 10.53
N ARG A 52 -1.37 4.87 11.14
CA ARG A 52 -1.25 6.25 10.67
C ARG A 52 -0.12 6.35 9.67
N LEU A 53 -0.41 6.87 8.49
CA LEU A 53 0.59 7.27 7.50
C LEU A 53 0.97 8.73 7.77
N ASN A 54 2.23 8.97 8.11
CA ASN A 54 2.73 10.31 8.45
C ASN A 54 3.64 10.84 7.34
N TYR A 55 3.40 12.07 6.89
CA TYR A 55 4.28 12.78 5.96
C TYR A 55 4.71 14.10 6.60
N PHE A 56 6.01 14.33 6.63
CA PHE A 56 6.60 15.59 7.08
C PHE A 56 7.60 16.04 6.03
N HIS A 57 7.48 17.29 5.62
CA HIS A 57 8.44 17.89 4.72
C HIS A 57 8.74 19.31 5.17
N THR A 58 10.02 19.61 5.32
CA THR A 58 10.49 20.95 5.65
C THR A 58 11.55 21.32 4.65
N TYR A 59 11.40 22.51 4.09
CA TYR A 59 12.38 23.13 3.22
C TYR A 59 12.80 24.45 3.85
N SER A 60 14.10 24.71 3.90
CA SER A 60 14.66 25.95 4.42
C SER A 60 15.71 26.49 3.46
N SER A 61 15.64 27.79 3.17
CA SER A 61 16.60 28.53 2.36
C SER A 61 16.92 29.88 3.01
N TYR A 62 17.92 30.59 2.49
CA TYR A 62 18.31 31.92 2.99
C TYR A 62 17.15 32.95 2.92
N SER A 63 16.28 32.86 1.90
CA SER A 63 15.18 33.80 1.69
C SER A 63 13.84 33.31 2.28
N GLY A 64 13.85 32.25 3.07
CA GLY A 64 12.64 31.69 3.69
C GLY A 64 12.54 30.17 3.55
N GLY A 65 11.49 29.60 4.10
CA GLY A 65 11.25 28.17 4.09
C GLY A 65 9.77 27.84 4.16
N PHE A 66 9.45 26.56 4.02
CA PHE A 66 8.11 26.07 4.25
C PHE A 66 8.12 24.72 4.93
N SER A 67 7.03 24.44 5.64
CA SER A 67 6.72 23.11 6.16
C SER A 67 5.42 22.61 5.57
N ARG A 68 5.32 21.28 5.47
CA ARG A 68 4.10 20.52 5.17
C ARG A 68 4.03 19.37 6.15
N SER A 69 2.86 19.15 6.72
CA SER A 69 2.57 17.95 7.50
C SER A 69 1.28 17.32 6.99
N GLN A 70 1.26 16.00 6.86
CA GLN A 70 0.06 15.24 6.55
C GLN A 70 0.01 14.01 7.45
N LYS A 71 -1.21 13.65 7.85
CA LYS A 71 -1.49 12.40 8.57
C LYS A 71 -2.75 11.77 8.00
N MET A 72 -2.71 10.47 7.81
CA MET A 72 -3.86 9.67 7.38
C MET A 72 -4.00 8.47 8.31
N ASP A 73 -5.11 8.39 9.03
CA ASP A 73 -5.42 7.28 9.91
C ASP A 73 -6.24 6.26 9.15
N LEU A 74 -5.69 5.07 8.92
CA LEU A 74 -6.37 3.96 8.27
C LEU A 74 -6.86 3.00 9.35
N CYS A 75 -8.13 3.12 9.73
CA CYS A 75 -8.69 2.39 10.85
C CYS A 75 -9.12 0.97 10.45
N PRO A 76 -8.95 -0.04 11.33
CA PRO A 76 -9.22 -1.45 10.98
C PRO A 76 -10.65 -1.73 10.49
N GLN A 77 -11.62 -0.94 10.93
CA GLN A 77 -13.02 -1.02 10.51
C GLN A 77 -13.29 -0.52 9.08
N GLY A 78 -12.26 -0.06 8.36
CA GLY A 78 -12.39 0.44 6.99
C GLY A 78 -12.72 1.92 6.88
N THR A 79 -12.68 2.69 7.97
CA THR A 79 -12.80 4.16 7.95
C THR A 79 -11.43 4.82 7.95
N TYR A 80 -11.32 6.01 7.37
CA TYR A 80 -10.12 6.82 7.45
C TYR A 80 -10.41 8.27 7.84
N THR A 81 -9.39 8.91 8.40
CA THR A 81 -9.35 10.37 8.52
C THR A 81 -8.05 10.87 7.91
N PHE A 82 -8.10 12.05 7.32
CA PHE A 82 -6.97 12.73 6.71
C PHE A 82 -6.90 14.16 7.23
N TYR A 83 -5.67 14.61 7.47
CA TYR A 83 -5.35 15.97 7.85
C TYR A 83 -4.08 16.38 7.13
N ALA A 84 -4.07 17.58 6.54
CA ALA A 84 -2.91 18.18 5.94
C ALA A 84 -2.82 19.67 6.28
N GLU A 85 -1.62 20.15 6.54
CA GLU A 85 -1.34 21.57 6.73
C GLU A 85 -0.04 21.92 6.00
N ALA A 86 0.06 23.19 5.59
CA ALA A 86 1.28 23.75 5.05
C ALA A 86 1.47 25.18 5.54
N SER A 87 2.71 25.57 5.85
CA SER A 87 2.99 26.89 6.43
C SER A 87 2.69 28.07 5.49
N PHE A 88 2.56 27.81 4.19
CA PHE A 88 2.22 28.81 3.17
C PHE A 88 0.72 28.80 2.82
N ASP A 89 -0.05 27.86 3.37
CA ASP A 89 -1.48 27.77 3.11
C ASP A 89 -2.25 28.72 4.04
N MET A 90 -2.83 29.76 3.45
CA MET A 90 -3.65 30.74 4.18
C MET A 90 -5.09 30.28 4.40
N THR A 91 -5.53 29.20 3.73
CA THR A 91 -6.88 28.66 3.87
C THR A 91 -7.06 27.80 5.11
N GLY A 92 -5.95 27.45 5.77
CA GLY A 92 -5.92 26.61 6.95
C GLY A 92 -5.70 25.13 6.61
N PRO A 93 -5.80 24.24 7.60
CA PRO A 93 -5.60 22.81 7.36
C PRO A 93 -6.74 22.21 6.54
N ALA A 94 -6.39 21.32 5.61
CA ALA A 94 -7.33 20.47 4.91
C ALA A 94 -7.64 19.23 5.76
N THR A 95 -8.92 18.92 5.92
CA THR A 95 -9.39 17.72 6.63
C THR A 95 -10.39 16.96 5.78
N GLU A 96 -10.29 15.64 5.78
CA GLU A 96 -11.18 14.75 5.06
C GLU A 96 -11.43 13.48 5.90
N ALA A 97 -12.59 12.87 5.72
CA ALA A 97 -12.93 11.58 6.31
C ALA A 97 -13.71 10.75 5.29
N GLY A 98 -13.69 9.44 5.49
CA GLY A 98 -14.41 8.52 4.62
C GLY A 98 -14.09 7.07 4.91
N THR A 99 -14.22 6.25 3.87
CA THR A 99 -13.87 4.82 3.90
C THR A 99 -12.65 4.53 3.06
N TRP A 100 -11.88 3.51 3.46
CA TRP A 100 -10.73 3.05 2.70
C TRP A 100 -10.83 1.55 2.44
N THR A 101 -10.27 1.13 1.32
CA THR A 101 -10.05 -0.27 0.99
C THR A 101 -8.79 -0.43 0.15
N VAL A 102 -8.45 -1.66 -0.19
CA VAL A 102 -7.33 -2.00 -1.05
C VAL A 102 -7.86 -2.84 -2.21
N GLN A 103 -7.44 -2.52 -3.42
CA GLN A 103 -7.86 -3.22 -4.64
C GLN A 103 -6.68 -3.41 -5.59
N GLU A 104 -6.74 -4.45 -6.41
CA GLU A 104 -5.86 -4.55 -7.57
C GLU A 104 -6.32 -3.57 -8.65
N ASN A 105 -5.38 -2.83 -9.22
CA ASN A 105 -5.63 -1.91 -10.32
C ASN A 105 -4.40 -1.85 -11.24
N GLY A 106 -4.60 -2.05 -12.54
CA GLY A 106 -3.54 -1.87 -13.55
C GLY A 106 -2.30 -2.75 -13.37
N GLY A 107 -2.44 -3.94 -12.76
CA GLY A 107 -1.32 -4.86 -12.50
C GLY A 107 -0.52 -4.55 -11.22
N GLY A 108 -1.01 -3.64 -10.38
CA GLY A 108 -0.48 -3.37 -9.04
C GLY A 108 -1.60 -3.27 -8.00
N VAL A 109 -1.23 -2.92 -6.77
CA VAL A 109 -2.19 -2.73 -5.68
C VAL A 109 -2.38 -1.23 -5.44
N SER A 110 -3.62 -0.80 -5.21
CA SER A 110 -3.97 0.58 -4.91
C SER A 110 -4.73 0.69 -3.59
N LEU A 111 -4.43 1.73 -2.83
CA LEU A 111 -5.27 2.26 -1.76
C LEU A 111 -6.44 3.00 -2.43
N VAL A 112 -7.65 2.61 -2.09
CA VAL A 112 -8.86 3.29 -2.54
C VAL A 112 -9.41 4.09 -1.37
N LEU A 113 -9.48 5.40 -1.53
CA LEU A 113 -10.08 6.31 -0.56
C LEU A 113 -11.41 6.82 -1.12
N THR A 114 -12.49 6.61 -0.40
CA THR A 114 -13.82 7.10 -0.74
C THR A 114 -14.24 8.12 0.33
N PRO A 115 -14.10 9.44 0.06
CA PRO A 115 -14.56 10.47 0.97
C PRO A 115 -16.07 10.37 1.21
N ASP A 116 -16.56 10.76 2.39
CA ASP A 116 -17.99 10.64 2.75
C ASP A 116 -18.94 11.31 1.74
N ASN A 117 -18.47 12.34 1.03
CA ASN A 117 -19.24 13.09 0.02
C ASN A 117 -18.49 13.18 -1.32
N GLY A 118 -17.67 12.17 -1.64
CA GLY A 118 -16.79 12.21 -2.81
C GLY A 118 -16.73 10.90 -3.58
N GLU A 119 -16.10 10.97 -4.74
CA GLU A 119 -15.83 9.81 -5.57
C GLU A 119 -14.57 9.06 -5.07
N PRO A 120 -14.51 7.73 -5.26
CA PRO A 120 -13.34 6.95 -4.89
C PRO A 120 -12.10 7.39 -5.68
N THR A 121 -11.01 7.59 -4.96
CA THR A 121 -9.68 7.90 -5.51
C THR A 121 -8.78 6.69 -5.36
N PHE A 122 -8.12 6.30 -6.45
CA PHE A 122 -7.22 5.14 -6.52
C PHE A 122 -5.77 5.61 -6.47
N LEU A 123 -5.06 5.22 -5.41
CA LEU A 123 -3.69 5.63 -5.15
C LEU A 123 -2.78 4.41 -5.16
N PRO A 124 -1.85 4.28 -6.14
CA PRO A 124 -0.91 3.16 -6.18
C PRO A 124 -0.15 3.00 -4.86
N LEU A 125 0.02 1.75 -4.43
CA LEU A 125 0.78 1.38 -3.24
C LEU A 125 2.10 0.72 -3.63
N ALA A 126 3.16 1.11 -2.92
CA ALA A 126 4.45 0.44 -2.97
C ALA A 126 5.21 0.68 -1.66
N PHE A 127 6.33 -0.02 -1.47
CA PHE A 127 7.33 0.35 -0.47
C PHE A 127 8.46 1.12 -1.14
N ASP A 128 8.98 2.16 -0.47
CA ASP A 128 10.24 2.79 -0.89
C ASP A 128 11.46 2.01 -0.38
N GLU A 129 12.66 2.47 -0.75
CA GLU A 129 13.94 1.86 -0.33
C GLU A 129 14.13 1.81 1.19
N LYS A 130 13.40 2.65 1.94
CA LYS A 130 13.45 2.75 3.40
C LYS A 130 12.30 2.01 4.08
N GLN A 131 11.52 1.23 3.32
CA GLN A 131 10.33 0.52 3.79
C GLN A 131 9.21 1.46 4.28
N ASN A 132 9.22 2.72 3.86
CA ASN A 132 8.06 3.59 4.00
C ASN A 132 7.01 3.21 2.96
N ILE A 133 5.76 3.59 3.22
CA ILE A 133 4.66 3.30 2.31
C ILE A 133 4.54 4.45 1.31
N LEU A 134 4.77 4.14 0.04
CA LEU A 134 4.45 5.01 -1.08
C LEU A 134 2.94 4.95 -1.34
N VAL A 135 2.27 6.08 -1.22
CA VAL A 135 0.87 6.27 -1.62
C VAL A 135 0.85 7.29 -2.74
N GLY A 136 0.53 6.82 -3.96
CA GLY A 136 0.70 7.61 -5.17
C GLY A 136 2.18 7.97 -5.39
N ASN A 137 2.52 9.25 -5.24
CA ASN A 137 3.89 9.76 -5.41
C ASN A 137 4.52 10.26 -4.10
N ARG A 138 3.92 9.94 -2.95
CA ARG A 138 4.39 10.41 -1.63
C ARG A 138 4.78 9.24 -0.75
N SER A 139 5.94 9.34 -0.11
CA SER A 139 6.44 8.39 0.88
C SER A 139 5.97 8.79 2.28
N TYR A 140 5.26 7.89 2.95
CA TYR A 140 4.71 8.07 4.29
C TYR A 140 5.37 7.11 5.29
N ILE A 141 5.70 7.62 6.46
CA ILE A 141 6.21 6.85 7.58
C ILE A 141 5.01 6.19 8.29
N PRO A 142 4.90 4.85 8.26
CA PRO A 142 3.81 4.15 8.93
C PRO A 142 4.03 4.09 10.44
N ALA A 143 2.96 4.27 11.22
CA ALA A 143 3.00 4.12 12.67
C ALA A 143 1.72 3.44 13.18
N LYS A 144 1.88 2.36 13.95
CA LYS A 144 0.78 1.56 14.51
C LYS A 144 0.34 2.03 15.91
N SER A 145 1.19 2.77 16.63
CA SER A 145 0.94 3.13 18.03
C SER A 145 1.71 4.38 18.47
N GLY A 146 1.45 4.85 19.70
CA GLY A 146 2.10 6.00 20.31
C GLY A 146 1.60 7.34 19.77
N LYS A 147 2.38 8.42 19.99
CA LYS A 147 2.03 9.79 19.60
C LYS A 147 1.72 9.93 18.10
N HIS A 148 2.36 9.10 17.27
CA HIS A 148 2.20 9.09 15.82
C HIS A 148 1.32 7.93 15.33
N GLY A 149 0.69 7.17 16.22
CA GLY A 149 -0.27 6.12 15.86
C GLY A 149 -1.65 6.69 15.49
N PRO A 150 -2.53 5.86 14.90
CA PRO A 150 -3.83 6.33 14.43
C PRO A 150 -4.78 6.64 15.58
N ALA A 151 -5.67 7.61 15.36
CA ALA A 151 -6.78 7.90 16.26
C ALA A 151 -8.05 7.27 15.69
N CYS A 152 -8.26 5.99 15.99
CA CYS A 152 -9.45 5.25 15.62
C CYS A 152 -10.39 5.17 16.81
N TYR A 153 -11.64 5.60 16.61
CA TYR A 153 -12.71 5.55 17.60
C TYR A 153 -13.75 4.50 17.21
#